data_AF-A0A7X8VK95-F1
#
_entry.id   AF-A0A7X8VK95-F1
#
_cell.length_a   1.000
_cell.length_b   1.000
_cell.length_c   1.000
_cell.angle_alpha   90.00
_cell.angle_beta   90.00
_cell.angle_gamma   90.00
#
_symmetry.space_group_name_H-M   'P 1'
#
loop_
_entity.id
_entity.type
_entity.pdbx_description
1 polymer ?
#
loop_
_entity_poly.entity_id
_entity_poly.type
_entity_poly.pdbx_seq_one_letter_code
_entity_poly.pdbx_strand_id
1 'polypeptide(L)'
;MEHEPTPVLDLLRDPIALTEQLVNIPSPSGDEKEIADAIESSLRSLNLPGVEVIRFNDNVLARTNRNLQQRVILAGHVDTVPIADNLPSHRALNSENQD
;
A
#
# COMPACT_ATOMS: atom_id res chain seq x y z
N MET A 1 -4.79 -9.45 23.95
CA MET A 1 -5.27 -9.44 22.56
C MET A 1 -4.05 -9.62 21.72
N GLU A 2 -3.90 -10.78 21.11
CA GLU A 2 -2.77 -11.09 20.22
C GLU A 2 -2.87 -10.14 19.01
N HIS A 3 -1.83 -9.36 18.75
CA HIS A 3 -1.75 -8.58 17.51
C HIS A 3 -1.31 -9.56 16.43
N GLU A 4 -2.14 -9.76 15.40
CA GLU A 4 -1.65 -10.39 14.17
C GLU A 4 -0.46 -9.56 13.65
N PRO A 5 0.59 -10.23 13.14
CA PRO A 5 1.74 -9.53 12.61
C PRO A 5 1.30 -8.64 11.44
N THR A 6 1.68 -7.36 11.48
CA THR A 6 1.41 -6.43 10.39
C THR A 6 1.88 -7.02 9.06
N PRO A 7 1.02 -7.06 8.03
CA PRO A 7 1.40 -7.55 6.71
C PRO A 7 2.65 -6.84 6.18
N VAL A 8 3.59 -7.60 5.62
CA VAL A 8 4.80 -7.04 5.01
C VAL A 8 4.57 -6.88 3.51
N LEU A 9 4.70 -5.66 3.00
CA LEU A 9 4.61 -5.35 1.57
C LEU A 9 5.99 -5.33 0.94
N ASP A 10 6.16 -6.02 -0.18
CA ASP A 10 7.37 -5.90 -1.00
C ASP A 10 7.17 -4.79 -2.04
N LEU A 11 7.44 -3.55 -1.62
CA LEU A 11 7.18 -2.33 -2.41
C LEU A 11 8.01 -2.23 -3.69
N LEU A 12 9.08 -3.03 -3.82
CA LEU A 12 9.95 -3.03 -5.00
C LEU A 12 9.68 -4.21 -5.93
N ARG A 13 8.67 -5.04 -5.61
CA ARG A 13 8.24 -6.15 -6.44
C ARG A 13 7.52 -5.65 -7.69
N ASP A 14 7.33 -6.59 -8.62
CA ASP A 14 6.40 -6.45 -9.72
C ASP A 14 5.05 -5.83 -9.26
N PRO A 15 4.52 -4.81 -9.97
CA PRO A 15 3.32 -4.10 -9.55
C PRO A 15 2.10 -5.00 -9.43
N ILE A 16 1.96 -6.05 -10.24
CA ILE A 16 0.81 -6.98 -10.16
C ILE A 16 0.87 -7.75 -8.84
N ALA A 17 2.06 -8.23 -8.46
CA ALA A 17 2.26 -8.91 -7.18
C ALA A 17 2.05 -7.97 -5.97
N LEU A 18 2.48 -6.71 -6.06
CA LEU A 18 2.21 -5.72 -5.00
C LEU A 18 0.71 -5.40 -4.89
N THR A 19 0.00 -5.30 -6.02
CA THR A 19 -1.45 -5.12 -6.01
C THR A 19 -2.15 -6.28 -5.32
N GLU A 20 -1.76 -7.53 -5.61
CA GLU A 20 -2.31 -8.71 -4.91
C GLU A 20 -2.07 -8.64 -3.40
N GLN A 21 -0.87 -8.25 -2.96
CA GLN A 21 -0.58 -8.04 -1.53
C GLN A 21 -1.46 -6.97 -0.90
N LEU A 22 -1.64 -5.82 -1.57
CA LEU A 22 -2.48 -4.73 -1.08
C LEU A 22 -3.95 -5.12 -1.00
N VAL A 23 -4.50 -5.76 -2.03
CA VAL A 23 -5.91 -6.17 -2.08
C VAL A 23 -6.21 -7.22 -1.00
N ASN A 24 -5.25 -8.08 -0.68
CA ASN A 24 -5.42 -9.10 0.36
C ASN A 24 -5.39 -8.52 1.79
N ILE A 25 -5.16 -7.21 1.98
CA ILE A 25 -5.30 -6.52 3.26
C ILE A 25 -6.66 -5.80 3.25
N PRO A 26 -7.66 -6.25 4.02
CA PRO A 26 -8.94 -5.54 4.17
C PRO A 26 -8.74 -4.07 4.56
N SER A 27 -9.41 -3.17 3.84
CA SER A 27 -9.36 -1.74 4.14
C SER A 27 -10.69 -1.03 3.86
N PRO A 28 -11.86 -1.54 4.32
CA PRO A 28 -13.10 -0.80 4.13
C PRO A 28 -13.01 0.57 4.82
N SER A 29 -13.67 1.60 4.28
CA SER A 29 -13.58 2.96 4.83
C SER A 29 -13.87 2.98 6.35
N GLY A 30 -12.91 3.49 7.14
CA GLY A 30 -12.93 3.49 8.61
C GLY A 30 -12.07 2.41 9.28
N ASP A 31 -11.63 1.39 8.55
CA ASP A 31 -10.80 0.27 9.04
C ASP A 31 -9.44 0.19 8.31
N GLU A 32 -8.86 1.32 7.89
CA GLU A 32 -7.65 1.38 7.06
C GLU A 32 -6.34 1.20 7.86
N LYS A 33 -6.43 1.07 9.18
CA LYS A 33 -5.26 1.06 10.07
C LYS A 33 -4.23 0.01 9.67
N GLU A 34 -4.67 -1.21 9.36
CA GLU A 34 -3.76 -2.32 9.06
C GLU A 34 -2.99 -2.09 7.75
N ILE A 35 -3.68 -1.68 6.68
CA ILE A 35 -3.02 -1.36 5.40
C ILE A 35 -2.09 -0.15 5.53
N ALA A 36 -2.47 0.85 6.33
CA ALA A 36 -1.63 2.01 6.60
C ALA A 36 -0.37 1.62 7.40
N ASP A 37 -0.49 0.74 8.41
CA ASP A 37 0.64 0.20 9.18
C ASP A 37 1.60 -0.61 8.29
N ALA A 38 1.05 -1.42 7.37
CA ALA A 38 1.81 -2.20 6.41
C ALA A 38 2.60 -1.31 5.43
N ILE A 39 1.96 -0.28 4.87
CA ILE A 39 2.59 0.67 3.96
C ILE A 39 3.69 1.47 4.68
N GLU A 40 3.41 2.01 5.86
CA GLU A 40 4.39 2.77 6.64
C GLU A 40 5.61 1.92 7.00
N SER A 41 5.39 0.73 7.56
CA SER A 41 6.47 -0.16 8.00
C SER A 41 7.33 -0.60 6.82
N SER A 42 6.72 -0.89 5.67
CA SER A 42 7.43 -1.29 4.47
C SER A 42 8.25 -0.14 3.89
N LEU A 43 7.70 1.08 3.83
CA LEU A 43 8.44 2.28 3.40
C LEU A 43 9.63 2.59 4.31
N ARG A 44 9.46 2.48 5.64
CA ARG A 44 10.55 2.70 6.60
C ARG A 44 11.64 1.65 6.47
N SER A 45 11.26 0.39 6.24
CA SER A 45 12.19 -0.74 6.05
C SER A 45 13.09 -0.58 4.83
N LEU A 46 12.64 0.08 3.77
CA LEU A 46 13.46 0.35 2.59
C LEU A 46 14.66 1.28 2.87
N ASN A 47 14.62 2.05 3.96
CA ASN A 47 15.70 2.95 4.40
C ASN A 47 16.31 3.79 3.25
N LEU A 48 15.44 4.39 2.42
CA LEU A 48 15.85 5.15 1.25
C LEU A 48 16.51 6.49 1.65
N PRO A 49 17.76 6.76 1.24
CA PRO A 49 18.42 8.02 1.58
C PRO A 49 17.66 9.24 1.06
N GLY A 50 17.41 10.21 1.94
CA GLY A 50 16.72 11.47 1.59
C GLY A 50 15.21 11.34 1.39
N VAL A 51 14.61 10.21 1.79
CA VAL A 51 13.15 10.03 1.89
C VAL A 51 12.71 10.19 3.34
N GLU A 52 11.69 11.03 3.56
CA GLU A 52 11.02 11.21 4.84
C GLU A 52 9.65 10.54 4.78
N VAL A 53 9.36 9.64 5.74
CA VAL A 53 8.06 8.96 5.90
C VAL A 53 7.31 9.56 7.08
N ILE A 54 6.09 10.03 6.83
CA ILE A 54 5.23 10.74 7.78
C ILE A 54 3.90 9.98 7.90
N ARG A 55 3.45 9.76 9.13
CA ARG A 55 2.13 9.18 9.44
C ARG A 55 1.21 10.28 9.99
N PHE A 56 -0.02 10.33 9.49
CA PHE A 56 -1.07 11.22 10.01
C PHE A 56 -2.43 10.50 9.99
N ASN A 57 -2.88 10.04 11.16
CA ASN A 57 -3.94 9.03 11.27
C ASN A 57 -3.62 7.86 10.33
N ASP A 58 -4.54 7.40 9.49
CA ASP A 58 -4.27 6.31 8.53
C ASP A 58 -3.81 6.80 7.14
N ASN A 59 -3.36 8.06 7.05
CA ASN A 59 -2.67 8.56 5.87
C ASN A 59 -1.15 8.35 6.02
N VAL A 60 -0.54 7.81 4.97
CA VAL A 60 0.92 7.63 4.88
C VAL A 60 1.47 8.52 3.77
N LEU A 61 2.46 9.36 4.11
CA LEU A 61 3.14 10.23 3.17
C LEU A 61 4.61 9.84 3.10
N ALA A 62 5.18 9.83 1.90
CA ALA A 62 6.62 9.75 1.68
C ALA A 62 7.05 10.89 0.74
N ARG A 63 8.12 11.62 1.10
CA ARG A 63 8.62 12.72 0.28
C ARG A 63 10.14 12.73 0.22
N THR A 64 10.67 13.24 -0.90
CA THR A 64 12.08 13.60 -1.01
C THR A 64 12.27 15.11 -0.84
N ASN A 65 13.47 15.52 -0.41
CA ASN A 65 13.87 16.93 -0.37
C ASN A 65 15.15 17.18 -1.16
N ARG A 66 15.03 17.28 -2.49
CA ARG A 66 16.16 17.36 -3.43
C ARG A 66 16.49 18.79 -3.92
N ASN A 67 15.82 19.82 -3.37
CA ASN A 67 15.97 21.21 -3.81
C ASN A 67 15.79 21.43 -5.33
N LEU A 68 14.92 20.63 -5.98
CA LEU A 68 14.59 20.80 -7.38
C LEU A 68 13.51 21.88 -7.56
N GLN A 69 13.50 22.52 -8.74
CA GLN A 69 12.57 23.62 -9.06
C GLN A 69 11.11 23.19 -9.16
N GLN A 70 10.85 21.90 -9.40
CA GLN A 70 9.52 21.34 -9.60
C GLN A 70 9.32 20.11 -8.73
N ARG A 71 8.07 19.87 -8.32
CA ARG A 71 7.66 18.74 -7.50
C ARG A 71 6.42 18.08 -8.09
N VAL A 72 6.44 16.75 -8.15
CA VAL A 72 5.30 15.91 -8.53
C VAL A 72 4.74 15.25 -7.27
N ILE A 73 3.42 15.15 -7.19
CA ILE A 73 2.71 14.40 -6.15
C ILE A 73 2.10 13.17 -6.80
N LEU A 74 2.37 12.01 -6.22
CA LEU A 74 1.65 10.77 -6.48
C LEU A 74 0.75 10.52 -5.27
N ALA A 75 -0.55 10.48 -5.48
CA ALA A 75 -1.54 10.33 -4.42
C ALA A 75 -2.64 9.36 -4.85
N GLY A 76 -3.15 8.61 -3.88
CA GLY A 76 -4.26 7.67 -4.01
C GLY A 76 -4.83 7.39 -2.62
N HIS A 77 -6.04 6.85 -2.57
CA HIS A 77 -6.66 6.41 -1.33
C HIS A 77 -6.42 4.90 -1.16
N VAL A 78 -6.38 4.45 0.09
CA VAL A 78 -6.16 3.03 0.45
C VAL A 78 -7.44 2.35 0.92
N ASP A 79 -8.50 3.13 1.14
CA ASP A 79 -9.78 2.62 1.56
C ASP A 79 -10.56 2.00 0.40
N THR A 80 -11.48 1.11 0.77
CA THR A 80 -12.36 0.38 -0.13
C THR A 80 -13.80 0.50 0.34
N VAL A 81 -14.73 0.14 -0.55
CA VAL A 81 -16.11 -0.14 -0.14
C VAL A 81 -16.16 -1.42 0.71
N PRO A 82 -17.25 -1.68 1.45
CA PRO A 82 -17.40 -2.92 2.20
C PRO A 82 -17.17 -4.17 1.34
N ILE A 83 -16.51 -5.17 1.93
CA ILE A 83 -16.20 -6.45 1.28
C ILE A 83 -17.49 -7.17 0.86
N ALA A 84 -17.47 -7.74 -0.33
CA ALA A 84 -18.57 -8.47 -0.95
C ALA A 84 -18.09 -9.82 -1.51
N ASP A 85 -17.64 -10.71 -0.62
CA ASP A 85 -17.08 -12.05 -0.95
C ASP A 85 -16.00 -12.02 -2.04
N ASN A 86 -15.27 -10.91 -2.12
CA ASN A 86 -14.27 -10.63 -3.15
C ASN A 86 -12.82 -10.74 -2.63
N LEU A 87 -12.65 -11.33 -1.44
CA LEU A 87 -11.37 -11.62 -0.82
C LEU A 87 -11.24 -13.11 -0.49
N PRO A 88 -10.02 -13.70 -0.58
CA PRO A 88 -8.80 -13.08 -1.11
C PRO A 88 -8.91 -12.77 -2.61
N SER A 89 -8.02 -11.92 -3.09
CA SER A 89 -7.95 -11.62 -4.52
C SER A 89 -7.67 -12.86 -5.37
N HIS A 90 -8.17 -12.82 -6.60
CA HIS A 90 -7.91 -13.84 -7.61
C HIS A 90 -7.47 -13.18 -8.90
N ARG A 91 -6.50 -13.79 -9.58
CA ARG A 91 -6.09 -13.39 -10.92
C ARG A 91 -7.01 -14.01 -11.95
N ALA A 92 -7.35 -13.23 -12.96
CA ALA A 92 -8.11 -13.69 -14.10
C ALA A 92 -7.34 -13.35 -15.36
N LEU A 93 -7.35 -14.27 -16.33
CA LEU A 93 -6.76 -14.00 -17.63
C LEU A 93 -7.54 -12.89 -18.33
N ASN A 94 -6.81 -12.02 -19.03
CA ASN A 94 -7.42 -11.04 -19.92
C ASN A 94 -8.08 -11.75 -21.13
N SER A 95 -8.77 -10.98 -21.98
CA SER A 95 -9.45 -11.49 -23.19
C SER A 95 -8.50 -12.18 -24.21
N GLU A 96 -7.19 -12.06 -24.04
CA GLU A 96 -6.15 -12.67 -24.85
C GLU A 96 -5.45 -13.84 -24.14
N ASN A 97 -6.00 -14.34 -23.02
CA ASN A 97 -5.45 -15.43 -22.19
C ASN A 97 -4.06 -15.13 -21.57
N GLN A 98 -3.78 -13.87 -21.26
CA GLN A 98 -2.57 -13.46 -20.54
C GLN A 98 -2.91 -13.09 -19.10
N ASP A 99 -2.00 -13.39 -18.17
CA ASP A 99 -2.04 -12.92 -16.78
C ASP A 99 -1.56 -11.45 -16.69
#